data_AF-A0A7Y8M2N0-F1
#
_entry.id   AF-A0A7Y8M2N0-F1
#
_cell.length_a   1.000
_cell.length_b   1.000
_cell.length_c   1.000
_cell.angle_alpha   90.00
_cell.angle_beta   90.00
_cell.angle_gamma   90.00
#
_symmetry.space_group_name_H-M   'P 1'
#
loop_
_entity.id
_entity.type
_entity.pdbx_description
1 polymer ?
#
loop_
_entity_poly.entity_id
_entity_poly.type
_entity_poly.pdbx_seq_one_letter_code
_entity_poly.pdbx_strand_id
1 'polypeptide(L)'
;KAKEKGYEIKIGKFPFMASGKAFAIGEREGFVKMIFDAKYGEILGAHIIGSEATEMIAEVTLARSLEATGESIIKTIHAHPTLSESIMEAAANAYGEAIHI
;
A
#
# COMPACT_ATOMS: atom_id res chain seq x y z
N LYS A 1 -12.89 -2.94 12.20
CA LYS A 1 -11.95 -2.50 13.26
C LYS A 1 -11.63 -1.00 13.26
N ALA A 2 -10.94 -0.41 12.27
CA ALA A 2 -10.54 1.01 12.35
C ALA A 2 -11.72 1.98 12.59
N LYS A 3 -12.80 1.84 11.80
CA LYS A 3 -14.03 2.63 11.98
C LYS A 3 -14.70 2.42 13.35
N GLU A 4 -14.76 1.17 13.83
CA GLU A 4 -15.31 0.84 15.17
C GLU A 4 -14.52 1.49 16.30
N LYS A 5 -13.21 1.72 16.11
CA LYS A 5 -12.34 2.42 17.07
C LYS A 5 -12.43 3.95 16.98
N GLY A 6 -13.28 4.49 16.09
CA GLY A 6 -13.51 5.93 15.96
C GLY A 6 -12.48 6.68 15.10
N TYR A 7 -11.64 5.98 14.35
CA TYR A 7 -10.71 6.63 13.42
C TYR A 7 -11.44 7.21 12.20
N GLU A 8 -11.09 8.45 11.83
CA GLU A 8 -11.30 8.95 10.48
C GLU A 8 -10.19 8.37 9.60
N ILE A 9 -10.52 7.80 8.45
CA ILE A 9 -9.55 7.01 7.68
C ILE A 9 -9.42 7.47 6.24
N LYS A 10 -8.18 7.42 5.75
CA LYS A 10 -7.87 7.44 4.31
C LYS A 10 -7.62 6.01 3.85
N ILE A 11 -8.14 5.66 2.68
CA ILE A 11 -7.97 4.34 2.06
C ILE A 11 -7.47 4.55 0.65
N GLY A 12 -6.40 3.86 0.30
CA GLY A 12 -5.93 3.77 -1.07
C GLY A 12 -5.79 2.33 -1.51
N LYS A 13 -6.05 2.07 -2.79
CA LYS A 13 -6.03 0.72 -3.36
C LYS A 13 -5.33 0.75 -4.70
N PHE A 14 -4.39 -0.17 -4.90
CA PHE A 14 -3.72 -0.36 -6.17
C PHE A 14 -3.93 -1.79 -6.69
N PRO A 15 -4.52 -1.97 -7.89
CA PRO A 15 -4.74 -3.28 -8.48
C PRO A 15 -3.46 -3.81 -9.14
N PHE A 16 -3.18 -5.12 -9.01
CA PHE A 16 -2.03 -5.75 -9.66
C PHE A 16 -2.09 -5.68 -11.18
N MET A 17 -3.28 -5.52 -11.76
CA MET A 17 -3.43 -5.27 -13.19
C MET A 17 -2.71 -4.01 -13.69
N ALA A 18 -2.47 -3.04 -12.82
CA ALA A 18 -1.71 -1.81 -13.12
C ALA A 18 -0.21 -1.93 -12.79
N SER A 19 0.25 -3.04 -12.18
CA SER A 19 1.67 -3.28 -11.92
C SER A 19 2.36 -3.88 -13.15
N GLY A 20 3.42 -3.21 -13.61
CA GLY A 20 4.28 -3.73 -14.68
C GLY A 20 4.95 -5.05 -14.31
N LYS A 21 5.39 -5.20 -13.05
CA LYS A 21 5.99 -6.45 -12.56
C LYS A 21 4.99 -7.59 -12.55
N ALA A 22 3.77 -7.36 -12.05
CA ALA A 22 2.71 -8.36 -12.04
C ALA A 22 2.38 -8.85 -13.45
N PHE A 23 2.35 -7.93 -14.42
CA PHE A 23 2.20 -8.29 -15.84
C PHE A 23 3.36 -9.17 -16.32
N ALA A 24 4.60 -8.79 -16.01
CA ALA A 24 5.80 -9.50 -16.46
C ALA A 24 5.90 -10.94 -15.94
N ILE A 25 5.36 -11.23 -14.75
CA ILE A 25 5.38 -12.57 -14.16
C ILE A 25 4.08 -13.37 -14.38
N GLY A 26 3.08 -12.78 -15.05
CA GLY A 26 1.78 -13.42 -15.31
C GLY A 26 0.80 -13.42 -14.14
N GLU A 27 1.16 -12.84 -12.99
CA GLU A 27 0.37 -12.83 -11.74
C GLU A 27 -0.42 -11.53 -11.59
N ARG A 28 -1.43 -11.34 -12.43
CA ARG A 28 -2.12 -10.03 -12.58
C ARG A 28 -3.32 -9.83 -11.66
N GLU A 29 -3.77 -10.88 -10.99
CA GLU A 29 -4.91 -10.83 -10.10
C GLU A 29 -4.51 -10.35 -8.70
N GLY A 30 -5.39 -9.58 -8.07
CA GLY A 30 -5.19 -9.08 -6.72
C GLY A 30 -4.99 -7.57 -6.62
N PHE A 31 -4.64 -7.12 -5.42
CA PHE A 31 -4.45 -5.72 -5.07
C PHE A 31 -3.72 -5.53 -3.74
N VAL A 32 -3.16 -4.34 -3.55
CA VAL A 32 -2.77 -3.81 -2.24
C VAL A 32 -3.78 -2.75 -1.82
N LYS A 33 -4.22 -2.79 -0.56
CA LYS A 33 -5.06 -1.78 0.07
C LYS A 33 -4.39 -1.27 1.34
N MET A 34 -4.09 0.02 1.39
CA MET A 34 -3.52 0.69 2.54
C MET A 34 -4.60 1.49 3.28
N ILE A 35 -4.50 1.53 4.62
CA ILE A 35 -5.43 2.25 5.50
C ILE A 35 -4.63 3.12 6.45
N PHE A 36 -4.90 4.41 6.42
CA PHE A 36 -4.24 5.41 7.25
C PHE A 36 -5.26 6.16 8.10
N ASP A 37 -4.81 6.67 9.24
CA ASP A 37 -5.56 7.69 9.98
C ASP A 37 -5.54 9.01 9.19
N ALA A 38 -6.68 9.69 9.12
CA ALA A 38 -6.80 10.92 8.34
C ALA A 38 -6.15 12.13 9.03
N LYS A 39 -6.04 12.11 10.36
CA LYS A 39 -5.56 13.24 11.16
C LYS A 39 -4.05 13.33 11.20
N TYR A 40 -3.38 12.21 11.44
CA TYR A 40 -1.93 12.14 11.61
C TYR A 40 -1.22 11.35 10.51
N GLY A 41 -1.95 10.60 9.67
CA GLY A 41 -1.36 9.84 8.58
C GLY A 41 -0.68 8.53 8.99
N GLU A 42 -0.86 8.08 10.24
CA GLU A 42 -0.30 6.81 10.74
C GLU A 42 -0.87 5.60 9.97
N ILE A 43 -0.06 4.56 9.81
CA ILE A 43 -0.48 3.30 9.19
C ILE A 43 -1.38 2.52 10.16
N LEU A 44 -2.68 2.50 9.90
CA LEU A 44 -3.64 1.70 10.68
C LEU A 44 -3.65 0.23 10.24
N GLY A 45 -3.29 -0.04 8.99
CA GLY A 45 -3.07 -1.40 8.49
C GLY A 45 -3.10 -1.51 6.97
N ALA A 46 -2.91 -2.72 6.46
CA ALA A 46 -3.00 -3.04 5.05
C ALA A 46 -3.64 -4.40 4.82
N HIS A 47 -4.14 -4.61 3.60
CA HIS A 47 -4.56 -5.90 3.10
C HIS A 47 -3.93 -6.11 1.72
N ILE A 48 -3.33 -7.28 1.52
CA ILE A 48 -2.68 -7.64 0.27
C ILE A 48 -3.30 -8.96 -0.20
N ILE A 49 -3.72 -9.00 -1.46
CA ILE A 49 -4.20 -10.19 -2.14
C ILE A 49 -3.41 -10.30 -3.45
N GLY A 50 -2.80 -11.44 -3.71
CA GLY A 50 -1.99 -11.68 -4.92
C GLY A 50 -0.66 -12.36 -4.62
N SER A 51 0.18 -12.49 -5.65
CA SER A 51 1.51 -13.09 -5.54
C SER A 51 2.41 -12.35 -4.55
N GLU A 52 3.25 -13.10 -3.84
CA GLU A 52 4.23 -12.61 -2.84
C GLU A 52 3.64 -11.76 -1.69
N ALA A 53 2.34 -11.86 -1.42
CA ALA A 53 1.68 -11.09 -0.36
C ALA A 53 2.32 -11.28 1.03
N THR A 54 2.83 -12.48 1.32
CA THR A 54 3.52 -12.80 2.58
C THR A 54 4.88 -12.13 2.72
N GLU A 55 5.56 -11.87 1.61
CA GLU A 55 6.85 -11.18 1.60
C GLU A 55 6.62 -9.66 1.68
N MET A 56 5.67 -9.14 0.90
CA MET A 56 5.36 -7.71 0.87
C MET A 56 4.79 -7.18 2.19
N ILE A 57 4.00 -7.98 2.92
CA ILE A 57 3.40 -7.52 4.19
C ILE A 57 4.47 -7.24 5.26
N ALA A 58 5.68 -7.79 5.12
CA ALA A 58 6.80 -7.52 6.03
C ALA A 58 7.18 -6.03 6.02
N GLU A 59 7.17 -5.38 4.85
CA GLU A 59 7.44 -3.94 4.74
C GLU A 59 6.42 -3.11 5.53
N VAL A 60 5.12 -3.38 5.34
CA VAL A 60 4.05 -2.64 6.02
C VAL A 60 4.09 -2.86 7.53
N THR A 61 4.34 -4.09 7.96
CA THR A 61 4.41 -4.40 9.40
C THR A 61 5.63 -3.77 10.07
N LEU A 62 6.78 -3.72 9.38
CA LEU A 62 7.95 -2.98 9.84
C LEU A 62 7.66 -1.47 9.91
N ALA A 63 7.13 -0.88 8.85
CA ALA A 63 6.80 0.54 8.78
C ALA A 63 5.81 0.95 9.89
N ARG A 64 4.77 0.13 10.11
CA ARG A 64 3.81 0.34 11.20
C ARG A 64 4.45 0.23 12.59
N SER A 65 5.38 -0.70 12.78
CA SER A 65 6.10 -0.85 14.06
C SER A 65 7.02 0.33 14.36
N LEU A 66 7.46 1.04 13.31
CA LEU A 66 8.26 2.27 13.39
C LEU A 66 7.39 3.54 13.38
N GLU A 67 6.07 3.40 13.46
CA GLU A 67 5.12 4.53 13.44
C GLU A 67 5.27 5.42 12.18
N ALA A 68 5.68 4.83 11.05
CA ALA A 68 5.77 5.53 9.78
C ALA A 68 4.40 6.01 9.29
N THR A 69 4.40 7.03 8.44
CA THR A 69 3.19 7.60 7.85
C THR A 69 3.02 7.20 6.39
N GLY A 70 1.83 7.44 5.82
CA GLY A 70 1.62 7.28 4.38
C GLY A 70 2.58 8.10 3.53
N GLU A 71 2.95 9.31 3.98
CA GLU A 71 3.95 10.15 3.30
C GLU A 71 5.35 9.50 3.31
N SER A 72 5.74 8.83 4.39
CA SER A 72 7.00 8.07 4.45
C SER A 72 7.03 6.93 3.43
N ILE A 73 5.91 6.21 3.27
CA ILE A 73 5.79 5.13 2.27
C ILE A 73 5.87 5.71 0.84
N ILE A 74 5.14 6.79 0.56
CA ILE A 74 5.14 7.45 -0.76
C ILE A 74 6.53 7.94 -1.15
N LYS A 75 7.29 8.50 -0.21
CA LYS A 75 8.65 9.02 -0.46
C LYS A 75 9.73 7.94 -0.45
N THR A 76 9.42 6.73 -0.01
CA THR A 76 10.38 5.62 -0.07
C THR A 76 10.57 5.20 -1.52
N ILE A 77 11.83 5.15 -1.97
CA ILE A 77 12.15 4.69 -3.33
C ILE A 77 11.97 3.17 -3.37
N HIS A 78 10.89 2.74 -4.01
CA HIS A 78 10.66 1.33 -4.32
C HIS A 78 11.39 0.99 -5.62
N ALA A 79 12.01 -0.19 -5.66
CA ALA A 79 12.74 -0.63 -6.84
C ALA A 79 11.77 -0.87 -8.02
N HIS A 80 12.16 -0.48 -9.22
CA HIS A 80 11.36 -0.67 -10.44
C HIS A 80 12.02 -1.68 -11.40
N PRO A 81 11.28 -2.64 -11.98
CA PRO A 81 9.90 -3.02 -11.67
C PRO A 81 9.84 -4.06 -10.54
N THR A 82 9.01 -3.84 -9.52
CA THR A 82 8.73 -4.81 -8.44
C THR A 82 7.26 -4.84 -8.03
N LEU A 83 6.84 -5.88 -7.30
CA LEU A 83 5.48 -5.94 -6.76
C LEU A 83 5.29 -4.95 -5.60
N SER A 84 6.35 -4.62 -4.85
CA SER A 84 6.28 -3.69 -3.71
C SER A 84 5.96 -2.26 -4.12
N GLU A 85 6.20 -1.86 -5.38
CA GLU A 85 5.68 -0.60 -5.93
C GLU A 85 4.15 -0.46 -5.74
N SER A 86 3.42 -1.58 -5.65
CA SER A 86 1.99 -1.59 -5.36
C SER A 86 1.65 -1.05 -3.96
N ILE A 87 2.56 -1.17 -2.99
CA ILE A 87 2.41 -0.55 -1.65
C ILE A 87 2.52 0.96 -1.76
N MET A 88 3.55 1.44 -2.45
CA MET A 88 3.76 2.86 -2.74
C MET A 88 2.55 3.48 -3.45
N GLU A 89 2.09 2.88 -4.55
CA GLU A 89 0.95 3.38 -5.32
C GLU A 89 -0.37 3.31 -4.53
N ALA A 90 -0.57 2.25 -3.73
CA ALA A 90 -1.74 2.18 -2.87
C ALA A 90 -1.71 3.24 -1.77
N ALA A 91 -0.52 3.59 -1.25
CA ALA A 91 -0.36 4.71 -0.34
C ALA A 91 -0.65 6.04 -1.07
N ALA A 92 -0.02 6.29 -2.21
CA ALA A 92 -0.20 7.49 -3.02
C ALA A 92 -1.67 7.70 -3.40
N ASN A 93 -2.39 6.63 -3.75
CA ASN A 93 -3.82 6.67 -4.05
C ASN A 93 -4.66 7.16 -2.85
N ALA A 94 -4.29 6.80 -1.62
CA ALA A 94 -4.98 7.27 -0.41
C ALA A 94 -4.86 8.80 -0.22
N TYR A 95 -3.85 9.41 -0.83
CA TYR A 95 -3.56 10.85 -0.77
C TYR A 95 -3.88 11.59 -2.07
N GLY A 96 -4.33 10.89 -3.12
CA GLY A 96 -4.63 11.48 -4.43
C GLY A 96 -3.38 11.78 -5.28
N GLU A 97 -2.28 11.08 -5.01
CA GLU A 97 -0.96 11.27 -5.64
C GLU A 97 -0.53 10.06 -6.50
N ALA A 98 -1.41 9.07 -6.70
CA ALA A 98 -1.09 7.91 -7.53
C ALA A 98 -0.84 8.31 -8.99
N ILE A 99 0.09 7.62 -9.65
CA ILE A 99 0.51 7.94 -11.02
C ILE A 99 -0.04 6.90 -12.01
N HIS A 100 -0.15 5.65 -11.59
CA HIS A 100 -0.42 4.52 -12.48
C HIS A 100 -1.89 4.04 -12.47
N ILE A 101 -2.80 4.80 -11.86
CA ILE A 101 -4.27 4.57 -11.83
C ILE A 101 -5.09 5.85 -11.82
#